data_AF-A0A7S0TSX8-F1
#
_entry.id   AF-A0A7S0TSX8-F1
#
_cell.length_a   1.000
_cell.length_b   1.000
_cell.length_c   1.000
_cell.angle_alpha   90.00
_cell.angle_beta   90.00
_cell.angle_gamma   90.00
#
_symmetry.space_group_name_H-M   'P 1'
#
loop_
_entity.id
_entity.type
_entity.pdbx_description
1 polymer ?
#
loop_
_entity_poly.entity_id
_entity_poly.type
_entity_poly.pdbx_seq_one_letter_code
_entity_poly.pdbx_strand_id
1 'polypeptide(L)'
;NQYWKKTKYKFDFSKKFLNHTSRLIGKFQNIKKLFLFPKLIFLKKKILGLEKIYQIFQEKKTETTSLIGNLIHTSVSLGKNAKLVCLKIQKNFSRSKRYVIKYNHVELLKLIGAVDYDRGIKTSGNRGYFLKGIGLLLNNALIRYGLDFLVKRNFIALQTPFFMNKNLLSKCSQLEDFKEQLYGLNQGEDKFLIATSEQPISVFHLDETIENGKFPLKYVGVCFFF
;
A
#
# COMPACT_ATOMS: atom_id res chain seq x y z
N ASN A 1 -1.10 23.51 -7.88
CA ASN A 1 -1.50 23.98 -6.52
C ASN A 1 -2.28 25.30 -6.50
N GLN A 2 -1.85 26.38 -7.18
CA GLN A 2 -2.58 27.67 -7.19
C GLN A 2 -3.99 27.59 -7.80
N TYR A 3 -4.16 26.84 -8.90
CA TYR A 3 -5.46 26.68 -9.55
C TYR A 3 -6.49 26.04 -8.61
N TRP A 4 -6.19 24.88 -8.00
CA TRP A 4 -7.07 24.23 -7.02
C TRP A 4 -7.50 25.16 -5.87
N LYS A 5 -6.57 25.95 -5.31
CA LYS A 5 -6.90 26.94 -4.26
C LYS A 5 -7.89 27.99 -4.77
N LYS A 6 -7.67 28.52 -5.98
CA LYS A 6 -8.57 29.50 -6.62
C LYS A 6 -9.96 28.90 -6.91
N THR A 7 -10.03 27.66 -7.39
CA THR A 7 -11.32 26.99 -7.67
C THR A 7 -12.06 26.67 -6.38
N LYS A 8 -11.37 26.16 -5.36
CA LYS A 8 -11.95 25.90 -4.03
C LYS A 8 -12.52 27.18 -3.42
N TYR A 9 -11.76 28.26 -3.44
CA TYR A 9 -12.23 29.56 -2.94
C TYR A 9 -13.49 30.04 -3.69
N LYS A 10 -13.49 29.96 -5.03
CA LYS A 10 -14.66 30.33 -5.85
C LYS A 10 -15.87 29.44 -5.56
N PHE A 11 -15.66 28.15 -5.34
CA PHE A 11 -16.72 27.19 -4.99
C PHE A 11 -17.31 27.49 -3.61
N ASP A 12 -16.46 27.60 -2.57
CA ASP A 12 -16.88 27.89 -1.19
C ASP A 12 -17.59 29.26 -1.10
N PHE A 13 -17.06 30.26 -1.80
CA PHE A 13 -17.68 31.58 -1.88
C PHE A 13 -19.05 31.53 -2.56
N SER A 14 -19.16 30.81 -3.69
CA SER A 14 -20.44 30.66 -4.40
C SER A 14 -21.48 29.92 -3.56
N LYS A 15 -21.06 28.91 -2.77
CA LYS A 15 -21.93 28.16 -1.84
C LYS A 15 -22.40 29.04 -0.69
N LYS A 16 -21.50 29.83 -0.08
CA LYS A 16 -21.86 30.84 0.93
C LYS A 16 -22.85 31.86 0.37
N PHE A 17 -22.60 32.36 -0.84
CA PHE A 17 -23.46 33.34 -1.51
C PHE A 17 -24.84 32.76 -1.83
N LEU A 18 -24.92 31.50 -2.27
CA LEU A 18 -26.18 30.79 -2.48
C LEU A 18 -26.98 30.61 -1.19
N ASN A 19 -26.32 30.23 -0.09
CA ASN A 19 -26.98 30.11 1.21
C ASN A 19 -27.50 31.48 1.71
N HIS A 20 -26.73 32.55 1.47
CA HIS A 20 -27.15 33.91 1.80
C HIS A 20 -28.35 34.37 0.97
N THR A 21 -28.32 34.18 -0.35
CA THR A 21 -29.44 34.56 -1.24
C THR A 21 -30.70 33.73 -0.97
N SER A 22 -30.56 32.44 -0.65
CA SER A 22 -31.68 31.59 -0.22
C SER A 22 -32.35 32.09 1.07
N ARG A 23 -31.56 32.52 2.07
CA ARG A 23 -32.09 33.13 3.30
C ARG A 23 -32.81 34.46 3.04
N LEU A 24 -32.28 35.29 2.13
CA LEU A 24 -32.93 36.55 1.75
C LEU A 24 -34.28 36.32 1.04
N ILE A 25 -34.38 35.33 0.15
CA ILE A 25 -35.64 34.96 -0.51
C ILE A 25 -36.71 34.56 0.52
N GLY A 26 -36.33 33.90 1.61
CA GLY A 26 -37.25 33.59 2.72
C GLY A 26 -37.83 34.83 3.41
N LYS A 27 -37.14 35.99 3.37
CA LYS A 27 -37.51 37.22 4.08
C LYS A 27 -38.28 38.26 3.22
N PHE A 28 -38.26 38.17 1.89
CA PHE A 28 -38.86 39.19 1.00
C PHE A 28 -40.23 38.79 0.41
N GLN A 29 -41.09 39.79 0.11
CA GLN A 29 -42.41 39.63 -0.55
C GLN A 29 -42.31 39.31 -2.06
N ASN A 30 -43.41 38.81 -2.64
CA ASN A 30 -43.49 38.11 -3.96
C ASN A 30 -42.77 38.78 -5.14
N ILE A 31 -42.80 40.11 -5.27
CA ILE A 31 -42.22 40.81 -6.44
C ILE A 31 -40.69 40.73 -6.47
N LYS A 32 -40.03 40.85 -5.31
CA LYS A 32 -38.55 40.71 -5.23
C LYS A 32 -38.09 39.26 -5.34
N LYS A 33 -38.94 38.29 -4.96
CA LYS A 33 -38.66 36.86 -5.15
C LYS A 33 -38.51 36.51 -6.63
N LEU A 34 -39.38 37.04 -7.49
CA LEU A 34 -39.40 36.76 -8.93
C LEU A 34 -38.07 37.13 -9.63
N PHE A 35 -37.41 38.20 -9.18
CA PHE A 35 -36.11 38.64 -9.70
C PHE A 35 -34.92 37.81 -9.17
N LEU A 36 -35.03 37.26 -7.96
CA LEU A 36 -33.95 36.46 -7.34
C LEU A 36 -33.95 35.00 -7.80
N PHE A 37 -35.09 34.44 -8.18
CA PHE A 37 -35.19 33.03 -8.64
C PHE A 37 -34.30 32.70 -9.85
N PRO A 38 -34.28 33.49 -10.95
CA PRO A 38 -33.39 33.24 -12.09
C PRO A 38 -31.90 33.30 -11.70
N LYS A 39 -31.55 34.24 -10.82
CA LYS A 39 -30.19 34.42 -10.30
C LYS A 39 -29.75 33.21 -9.47
N LEU A 40 -30.69 32.60 -8.73
CA LEU A 40 -30.45 31.41 -7.92
C LEU A 40 -30.28 30.15 -8.79
N ILE A 41 -31.09 29.99 -9.83
CA ILE A 41 -30.94 28.90 -10.83
C ILE A 41 -29.59 29.01 -11.54
N PHE A 42 -29.20 30.22 -11.96
CA PHE A 42 -27.89 30.47 -12.57
C PHE A 42 -26.73 30.15 -11.61
N LEU A 43 -26.84 30.57 -10.34
CA LEU A 43 -25.84 30.23 -9.31
C LEU A 43 -25.74 28.73 -9.07
N LYS A 44 -26.86 27.99 -9.03
CA LYS A 44 -26.86 26.52 -8.91
C LYS A 44 -26.13 25.87 -10.09
N LYS A 45 -26.40 26.29 -11.33
CA LYS A 45 -25.68 25.80 -12.52
C LYS A 45 -24.18 26.11 -12.46
N LYS A 46 -23.81 27.32 -12.02
CA LYS A 46 -22.41 27.72 -11.85
C LYS A 46 -21.68 26.91 -10.78
N ILE A 47 -22.35 26.59 -9.67
CA ILE A 47 -21.80 25.74 -8.60
C ILE A 47 -21.57 24.32 -9.10
N LEU A 48 -22.53 23.72 -9.82
CA LEU A 48 -22.37 22.40 -10.46
C LEU A 48 -21.16 22.35 -11.40
N GLY A 49 -20.96 23.40 -12.21
CA GLY A 49 -19.77 23.51 -13.06
C GLY A 49 -18.46 23.61 -12.27
N LEU A 50 -18.44 24.43 -11.21
CA LEU A 50 -17.27 24.58 -10.34
C LEU A 50 -16.96 23.31 -9.54
N GLU A 51 -17.97 22.54 -9.16
CA GLU A 51 -17.83 21.28 -8.43
C GLU A 51 -17.12 20.22 -9.27
N LYS A 52 -17.53 20.06 -10.53
CA LYS A 52 -16.84 19.18 -11.49
C LYS A 52 -15.38 19.57 -11.68
N ILE A 53 -15.12 20.87 -11.88
CA ILE A 53 -13.75 21.38 -12.05
C ILE A 53 -12.93 21.17 -10.76
N TYR A 54 -13.56 21.34 -9.59
CA TYR A 54 -12.92 21.10 -8.30
C TYR A 54 -12.53 19.62 -8.13
N GLN A 55 -13.42 18.69 -8.45
CA GLN A 55 -13.15 17.24 -8.41
C GLN A 55 -11.97 16.87 -9.32
N ILE A 56 -11.96 17.34 -10.58
CA ILE A 56 -10.86 17.08 -11.52
C ILE A 56 -9.52 17.58 -10.97
N PHE A 57 -9.48 18.78 -10.39
CA PHE A 57 -8.24 19.30 -9.81
C PHE A 57 -7.85 18.60 -8.51
N GLN A 58 -8.82 18.03 -7.79
CA GLN A 58 -8.57 17.25 -6.59
C GLN A 58 -7.94 15.90 -6.94
N GLU A 59 -8.48 15.20 -7.95
CA GLU A 59 -7.93 13.95 -8.49
C GLU A 59 -6.50 14.15 -9.00
N LYS A 60 -6.27 15.17 -9.84
CA LYS A 60 -4.92 15.51 -10.32
C LYS A 60 -3.96 15.83 -9.17
N LYS A 61 -4.46 16.47 -8.11
CA LYS A 61 -3.64 16.76 -6.93
C LYS A 61 -3.28 15.47 -6.21
N THR A 62 -4.22 14.55 -6.01
CA THR A 62 -3.96 13.27 -5.36
C THR A 62 -3.00 12.41 -6.18
N GLU A 63 -3.18 12.33 -7.50
CA GLU A 63 -2.27 11.60 -8.41
C GLU A 63 -0.83 12.17 -8.36
N THR A 64 -0.68 13.49 -8.45
CA THR A 64 0.66 14.10 -8.39
C THR A 64 1.31 14.00 -7.02
N THR A 65 0.53 13.95 -5.94
CA THR A 65 1.08 13.77 -4.58
C THR A 65 1.39 12.32 -4.26
N SER A 66 0.66 11.35 -4.82
CA SER A 66 0.98 9.92 -4.64
C SER A 66 2.30 9.50 -5.30
N LEU A 67 2.77 10.25 -6.30
CA LEU A 67 4.08 10.02 -6.92
C LEU A 67 5.26 10.49 -6.05
N ILE A 68 5.01 11.32 -5.05
CA ILE A 68 6.06 11.84 -4.18
C ILE A 68 6.40 10.76 -3.15
N GLY A 69 7.59 10.16 -3.28
CA GLY A 69 8.11 9.19 -2.32
C GLY A 69 8.37 9.79 -0.93
N ASN A 70 8.63 8.92 0.04
CA ASN A 70 8.91 9.34 1.41
C ASN A 70 10.20 10.20 1.49
N LEU A 71 10.22 11.16 2.41
CA LEU A 71 11.40 11.97 2.65
C LEU A 71 12.49 11.11 3.27
N ILE A 72 13.69 11.18 2.67
CA ILE A 72 14.85 10.45 3.14
C ILE A 72 15.35 11.09 4.43
N HIS A 73 15.59 10.28 5.47
CA HIS A 73 16.14 10.77 6.74
C HIS A 73 17.57 11.30 6.55
N THR A 74 17.96 12.33 7.29
CA THR A 74 19.28 13.01 7.15
C THR A 74 20.46 12.08 7.44
N SER A 75 20.25 10.99 8.16
CA SER A 75 21.28 9.97 8.42
C SER A 75 21.58 9.04 7.24
N VAL A 76 20.76 9.06 6.19
CA VAL A 76 20.98 8.21 5.01
C VAL A 76 22.07 8.84 4.16
N SER A 77 23.16 8.10 3.92
CA SER A 77 24.26 8.57 3.09
C SER A 77 23.80 8.81 1.65
N LEU A 78 23.99 10.03 1.15
CA LEU A 78 23.72 10.38 -0.24
C LEU A 78 24.78 9.73 -1.14
N GLY A 79 24.38 8.73 -1.91
CA GLY A 79 25.24 8.15 -2.94
C GLY A 79 25.42 9.14 -4.10
N LYS A 80 26.66 9.34 -4.55
CA LYS A 80 26.98 10.23 -5.68
C LYS A 80 26.56 9.65 -7.05
N ASN A 81 26.23 8.36 -7.15
CA ASN A 81 25.87 7.65 -8.38
C ASN A 81 24.88 6.51 -8.06
N ALA A 82 24.25 5.93 -9.09
CA ALA A 82 23.38 4.73 -9.03
C ALA A 82 24.05 3.46 -8.42
N LYS A 83 25.29 3.56 -7.97
CA LYS A 83 25.93 2.54 -7.13
C LYS A 83 25.46 2.73 -5.69
N LEU A 84 24.64 1.78 -5.21
CA LEU A 84 24.21 1.67 -3.82
C LEU A 84 25.41 1.89 -2.87
N VAL A 85 25.40 2.99 -2.13
CA VAL A 85 26.36 3.21 -1.03
C VAL A 85 25.82 2.45 0.17
N CYS A 86 26.12 1.15 0.22
CA CYS A 86 25.88 0.35 1.41
C CYS A 86 26.91 0.74 2.47
N LEU A 87 26.50 1.54 3.46
CA LEU A 87 27.29 1.71 4.68
C LEU A 87 27.41 0.33 5.33
N LYS A 88 28.60 -0.27 5.29
CA LYS A 88 28.92 -1.46 6.08
C LYS A 88 28.87 -1.06 7.55
N ILE A 89 27.70 -1.19 8.17
CA ILE A 89 27.58 -1.22 9.63
C ILE A 89 28.22 -2.54 10.06
N GLN A 90 29.53 -2.52 10.27
CA GLN A 90 30.31 -3.68 10.73
C GLN A 90 29.78 -4.09 12.11
N LYS A 91 28.85 -5.04 12.14
CA LYS A 91 28.83 -6.02 13.23
C LYS A 91 29.94 -7.00 12.90
N ASN A 92 30.93 -7.13 13.80
CA ASN A 92 31.98 -8.14 13.74
C ASN A 92 31.34 -9.53 13.86
N PHE A 93 30.67 -10.00 12.81
CA PHE A 93 30.38 -11.41 12.66
C PHE A 93 31.71 -12.07 12.34
N SER A 94 32.15 -13.01 13.20
CA SER A 94 33.33 -13.80 12.92
C SER A 94 33.14 -14.38 11.52
N ARG A 95 34.07 -14.10 10.59
CA ARG A 95 34.03 -14.71 9.26
C ARG A 95 33.95 -16.22 9.49
N SER A 96 32.85 -16.83 9.06
CA SER A 96 32.68 -18.28 9.11
C SER A 96 33.96 -18.94 8.60
N LYS A 97 34.39 -20.02 9.25
CA LYS A 97 35.43 -20.91 8.72
C LYS A 97 35.10 -21.18 7.25
N ARG A 98 36.09 -20.99 6.37
CA ARG A 98 35.93 -21.25 4.93
C ARG A 98 35.84 -22.76 4.76
N TYR A 99 34.62 -23.27 4.66
CA TYR A 99 34.38 -24.65 4.25
C TYR A 99 34.54 -24.76 2.73
N VAL A 100 35.12 -25.87 2.26
CA VAL A 100 35.10 -26.20 0.84
C VAL A 100 33.67 -26.64 0.52
N ILE A 101 32.89 -25.75 -0.09
CA ILE A 101 31.51 -26.03 -0.50
C ILE A 101 31.56 -26.83 -1.80
N LYS A 102 31.30 -28.15 -1.71
CA LYS A 102 31.32 -29.06 -2.87
C LYS A 102 30.06 -28.96 -3.73
N TYR A 103 28.91 -28.68 -3.13
CA TYR A 103 27.61 -28.65 -3.81
C TYR A 103 26.88 -27.34 -3.50
N ASN A 104 26.21 -26.78 -4.49
CA ASN A 104 25.30 -25.65 -4.27
C ASN A 104 23.98 -26.15 -3.63
N HIS A 105 23.22 -25.25 -3.00
CA HIS A 105 21.95 -25.58 -2.36
C HIS A 105 20.97 -26.31 -3.28
N VAL A 106 20.92 -25.95 -4.57
CA VAL A 106 20.06 -26.62 -5.57
C VAL A 106 20.43 -28.10 -5.74
N GLU A 107 21.73 -28.39 -5.87
CA GLU A 107 22.24 -29.76 -6.05
C GLU A 107 22.05 -30.57 -4.76
N LEU A 108 22.35 -29.96 -3.61
CA LEU A 108 22.20 -30.61 -2.31
C LEU A 108 20.74 -31.01 -2.04
N LEU A 109 19.79 -30.10 -2.29
CA LEU A 109 18.36 -30.35 -2.11
C LEU A 109 17.83 -31.46 -3.03
N LYS A 110 18.38 -31.57 -4.25
CA LYS A 110 18.09 -32.70 -5.15
C LYS A 110 18.67 -34.01 -4.61
N LEU A 111 19.94 -34.02 -4.18
CA LEU A 111 20.63 -35.21 -3.67
C LEU A 111 19.92 -35.83 -2.45
N ILE A 112 19.42 -35.01 -1.54
CA ILE A 112 18.70 -35.48 -0.35
C ILE A 112 17.21 -35.75 -0.61
N GLY A 113 16.73 -35.61 -1.86
CA GLY A 113 15.33 -35.80 -2.22
C GLY A 113 14.36 -34.78 -1.63
N ALA A 114 14.87 -33.63 -1.15
CA ALA A 114 14.08 -32.60 -0.48
C ALA A 114 13.26 -31.73 -1.45
N VAL A 115 13.63 -31.68 -2.73
CA VAL A 115 12.93 -30.88 -3.74
C VAL A 115 12.73 -31.66 -5.04
N ASP A 116 11.58 -31.42 -5.68
CA ASP A 116 11.26 -31.82 -7.06
C ASP A 116 11.07 -30.60 -7.94
N TYR A 117 12.12 -30.23 -8.69
CA TYR A 117 12.07 -29.09 -9.59
C TYR A 117 11.34 -29.44 -10.89
N ASP A 118 11.56 -30.64 -11.45
CA ASP A 118 11.02 -31.01 -12.75
C ASP A 118 9.49 -31.10 -12.72
N ARG A 119 8.93 -31.72 -11.67
CA ARG A 119 7.47 -31.73 -11.46
C ARG A 119 6.93 -30.33 -11.18
N GLY A 120 7.69 -29.50 -10.45
CA GLY A 120 7.30 -28.12 -10.15
C GLY A 120 7.21 -27.25 -11.40
N ILE A 121 8.23 -27.31 -12.26
CA ILE A 121 8.25 -26.59 -13.54
C ILE A 121 7.12 -27.06 -14.44
N LYS A 122 6.86 -28.37 -14.49
CA LYS A 122 5.73 -28.92 -15.25
C LYS A 122 4.37 -28.42 -14.74
N THR A 123 4.24 -28.18 -13.44
CA THR A 123 2.96 -27.82 -12.80
C THR A 123 2.69 -26.32 -12.84
N SER A 124 3.69 -25.49 -12.57
CA SER A 124 3.52 -24.05 -12.34
C SER A 124 4.39 -23.17 -13.24
N GLY A 125 5.13 -23.77 -14.19
CA GLY A 125 6.04 -23.06 -15.06
C GLY A 125 7.37 -22.71 -14.39
N ASN A 126 8.11 -21.79 -15.03
CA ASN A 126 9.44 -21.42 -14.55
C ASN A 126 9.37 -20.88 -13.11
N ARG A 127 10.31 -21.28 -12.24
CA ARG A 127 10.34 -21.04 -10.77
C ARG A 127 9.41 -21.92 -9.91
N GLY A 128 8.60 -22.81 -10.48
CA GLY A 128 7.84 -23.80 -9.71
C GLY A 128 8.72 -24.93 -9.15
N TYR A 129 8.48 -25.35 -7.91
CA TYR A 129 9.14 -26.50 -7.28
C TYR A 129 8.24 -27.13 -6.20
N PHE A 130 8.41 -28.43 -5.96
CA PHE A 130 7.81 -29.10 -4.80
C PHE A 130 8.85 -29.34 -3.72
N LEU A 131 8.62 -28.84 -2.50
CA LEU A 131 9.34 -29.33 -1.32
C LEU A 131 8.72 -30.65 -0.86
N LYS A 132 9.56 -31.65 -0.56
CA LYS A 132 9.14 -33.00 -0.17
C LYS A 132 9.92 -33.49 1.03
N GLY A 133 9.30 -34.37 1.82
CA GLY A 133 9.93 -35.03 2.97
C GLY A 133 10.64 -34.03 3.89
N ILE A 134 11.95 -34.23 4.07
CA ILE A 134 12.76 -33.37 4.94
C ILE A 134 12.80 -31.90 4.48
N GLY A 135 12.65 -31.62 3.19
CA GLY A 135 12.65 -30.25 2.67
C GLY A 135 11.46 -29.43 3.17
N LEU A 136 10.26 -30.02 3.14
CA LEU A 136 9.05 -29.38 3.66
C LEU A 136 9.10 -29.22 5.19
N LEU A 137 9.54 -30.27 5.89
CA LEU A 137 9.66 -30.24 7.34
C LEU A 137 10.66 -29.19 7.83
N LEU A 138 11.82 -29.09 7.17
CA LEU A 138 12.83 -28.09 7.48
C LEU A 138 12.31 -26.67 7.23
N ASN A 139 11.62 -26.45 6.09
CA ASN A 139 11.02 -25.14 5.79
C ASN A 139 10.03 -24.72 6.89
N ASN A 140 9.15 -25.62 7.31
CA ASN A 140 8.20 -25.36 8.39
C ASN A 140 8.90 -25.10 9.73
N ALA A 141 9.98 -25.85 10.03
CA ALA A 141 10.77 -25.63 11.24
C ALA A 141 11.44 -24.25 11.25
N LEU A 142 11.94 -23.77 10.10
CA LEU A 142 12.53 -22.44 9.98
C LEU A 142 11.49 -21.33 10.16
N ILE A 143 10.31 -21.46 9.55
CA ILE A 143 9.19 -20.52 9.75
C ILE A 143 8.81 -20.48 11.23
N ARG A 144 8.65 -21.65 11.85
CA ARG A 144 8.33 -21.77 13.28
C ARG A 144 9.38 -21.13 14.17
N TYR A 145 10.67 -21.38 13.88
CA TYR A 145 11.77 -20.77 14.61
C TYR A 145 11.74 -19.24 14.53
N GLY A 146 11.51 -18.68 13.33
CA GLY A 146 11.39 -17.23 13.14
C GLY A 146 10.23 -16.62 13.93
N LEU A 147 9.08 -17.31 13.95
CA LEU A 147 7.93 -16.92 14.77
C LEU A 147 8.26 -16.96 16.26
N ASP A 148 8.74 -18.10 16.77
CA ASP A 148 9.05 -18.27 18.20
C ASP A 148 10.09 -17.24 18.68
N PHE A 149 11.06 -16.92 17.82
CA PHE A 149 12.08 -15.91 18.09
C PHE A 149 11.50 -14.49 18.25
N LEU A 150 10.50 -14.12 17.45
CA LEU A 150 9.85 -12.81 17.52
C LEU A 150 8.76 -12.76 18.60
N VAL A 151 8.00 -13.84 18.79
CA VAL A 151 7.01 -13.95 19.87
C VAL A 151 7.68 -13.81 21.24
N LYS A 152 8.86 -14.42 21.44
CA LYS A 152 9.69 -14.21 22.65
C LYS A 152 10.12 -12.74 22.88
N ARG A 153 9.99 -11.88 21.87
CA ARG A 153 10.27 -10.44 21.93
C ARG A 153 9.01 -9.59 21.93
N ASN A 154 7.89 -10.18 22.33
CA ASN A 154 6.59 -9.53 22.47
C ASN A 154 6.02 -9.04 21.13
N PHE A 155 6.28 -9.77 20.04
CA PHE A 155 5.56 -9.60 18.78
C PHE A 155 4.31 -10.48 18.79
N ILE A 156 3.19 -9.94 18.32
CA ILE A 156 1.94 -10.68 18.11
C ILE A 156 2.04 -11.39 16.76
N ALA A 157 1.88 -12.71 16.76
CA ALA A 157 1.90 -13.50 15.55
C ALA A 157 0.57 -13.38 14.80
N LEU A 158 0.64 -13.12 13.51
CA LEU A 158 -0.50 -12.98 12.62
C LEU A 158 -0.32 -13.86 11.38
N GLN A 159 -1.37 -14.61 11.03
CA GLN A 159 -1.51 -15.15 9.69
C GLN A 159 -2.29 -14.13 8.86
N THR A 160 -1.71 -13.65 7.76
CA THR A 160 -2.35 -12.64 6.93
C THR A 160 -3.19 -13.28 5.83
N PRO A 161 -4.21 -12.57 5.29
CA PRO A 161 -4.87 -12.97 4.06
C PRO A 161 -3.88 -13.10 2.90
N PHE A 162 -4.17 -13.99 1.94
CA PHE A 162 -3.32 -14.17 0.75
C PHE A 162 -3.63 -13.18 -0.38
N PHE A 163 -4.75 -12.45 -0.27
CA PHE A 163 -5.19 -11.49 -1.26
C PHE A 163 -5.71 -10.22 -0.58
N MET A 164 -5.62 -9.10 -1.30
CA MET A 164 -6.11 -7.80 -0.86
C MET A 164 -6.92 -7.11 -1.96
N ASN A 165 -7.90 -6.31 -1.56
CA ASN A 165 -8.64 -5.45 -2.47
C ASN A 165 -7.71 -4.38 -3.05
N LYS A 166 -7.84 -4.07 -4.34
CA LYS A 166 -7.06 -3.04 -5.06
C LYS A 166 -7.02 -1.69 -4.33
N ASN A 167 -8.16 -1.27 -3.79
CA ASN A 167 -8.31 0.00 -3.08
C ASN A 167 -7.54 0.05 -1.75
N LEU A 168 -7.24 -1.10 -1.15
CA LEU A 168 -6.43 -1.19 0.07
C LEU A 168 -4.95 -1.33 -0.28
N LEU A 169 -4.65 -2.10 -1.32
CA LEU A 169 -3.28 -2.28 -1.81
C LEU A 169 -2.67 -0.96 -2.31
N SER A 170 -3.49 -0.11 -2.95
CA SER A 170 -3.09 1.25 -3.37
C SER A 170 -2.68 2.17 -2.24
N LYS A 171 -3.15 1.91 -1.01
CA LYS A 171 -2.78 2.69 0.17
C LYS A 171 -1.42 2.26 0.73
N CYS A 172 -1.01 1.01 0.49
CA CYS A 172 0.26 0.46 1.00
C CYS A 172 1.43 0.73 0.06
N SER A 173 1.17 0.71 -1.25
CA SER A 173 2.21 0.77 -2.29
C SER A 173 1.73 1.51 -3.53
N GLN A 174 2.67 2.13 -4.26
CA GLN A 174 2.41 2.72 -5.58
C GLN A 174 2.05 1.61 -6.57
N LEU A 175 0.74 1.40 -6.81
CA LEU A 175 0.24 0.34 -7.71
C LEU A 175 0.84 0.39 -9.11
N GLU A 176 1.29 1.55 -9.59
CA GLU A 176 1.84 1.71 -10.94
C GLU A 176 3.15 0.93 -11.11
N ASP A 177 4.00 0.87 -10.08
CA ASP A 177 5.24 0.10 -10.11
C ASP A 177 5.01 -1.41 -9.92
N PHE A 178 3.87 -1.79 -9.36
CA PHE A 178 3.56 -3.18 -8.98
C PHE A 178 2.49 -3.86 -9.84
N LYS A 179 1.80 -3.14 -10.73
CA LYS A 179 0.75 -3.72 -11.60
C LYS A 179 1.27 -4.89 -12.44
N GLU A 180 2.53 -4.84 -12.87
CA GLU A 180 3.18 -5.92 -13.64
C GLU A 180 3.68 -7.07 -12.75
N GLN A 181 3.87 -6.83 -11.45
CA GLN A 181 4.41 -7.81 -10.50
C GLN A 181 3.32 -8.51 -9.68
N LEU A 182 2.11 -7.96 -9.64
CA LEU A 182 1.01 -8.48 -8.83
C LEU A 182 0.10 -9.40 -9.64
N TYR A 183 -0.16 -10.59 -9.10
CA TYR A 183 -1.12 -11.53 -9.67
C TYR A 183 -2.55 -11.12 -9.32
N GLY A 184 -3.29 -10.66 -10.32
CA GLY A 184 -4.72 -10.33 -10.20
C GLY A 184 -5.62 -11.56 -10.25
N LEU A 185 -6.64 -11.60 -9.41
CA LEU A 185 -7.68 -12.63 -9.45
C LEU A 185 -8.81 -12.14 -10.37
N ASN A 186 -8.83 -12.63 -11.61
CA ASN A 186 -9.79 -12.19 -12.63
C ASN A 186 -11.14 -12.92 -12.48
N GLN A 187 -11.90 -12.61 -11.42
CA GLN A 187 -13.26 -13.17 -11.21
C GLN A 187 -14.26 -12.09 -10.78
N GLY A 188 -14.18 -10.89 -11.39
CA GLY A 188 -15.12 -9.79 -11.12
C GLY A 188 -14.89 -9.06 -9.79
N GLU A 189 -13.98 -9.57 -8.95
CA GLU A 189 -13.52 -8.90 -7.74
C GLU A 189 -12.13 -8.30 -8.01
N ASP A 190 -11.95 -6.99 -7.82
CA ASP A 190 -10.66 -6.29 -7.94
C ASP A 190 -9.72 -6.68 -6.77
N LYS A 191 -9.29 -7.94 -6.74
CA LYS A 191 -8.40 -8.54 -5.72
C LYS A 191 -7.07 -8.96 -6.33
N PHE A 192 -5.99 -8.78 -5.57
CA PHE A 192 -4.63 -9.11 -5.94
C PHE A 192 -3.98 -9.98 -4.87
N LEU A 193 -3.14 -10.92 -5.28
CA LEU A 193 -2.28 -11.67 -4.35
C LEU A 193 -1.29 -10.72 -3.68
N ILE A 194 -1.00 -10.97 -2.40
CA ILE A 194 -0.03 -10.18 -1.65
C ILE A 194 1.41 -10.59 -2.02
N ALA A 195 2.31 -9.61 -2.07
CA ALA A 195 3.74 -9.81 -2.29
C ALA A 195 4.51 -9.97 -0.96
N THR A 196 3.93 -9.51 0.15
CA THR A 196 4.53 -9.59 1.49
C THR A 196 3.44 -9.46 2.55
N SER A 197 3.66 -10.04 3.73
CA SER A 197 2.76 -9.89 4.89
C SER A 197 2.71 -8.45 5.41
N GLU A 198 3.68 -7.60 5.04
CA GLU A 198 3.68 -6.17 5.36
C GLU A 198 2.44 -5.45 4.78
N GLN A 199 2.02 -5.78 3.55
CA GLN A 199 0.89 -5.14 2.88
C GLN A 199 -0.41 -5.24 3.72
N PRO A 200 -0.89 -6.44 4.10
CA PRO A 200 -2.09 -6.55 4.93
C PRO A 200 -1.87 -6.07 6.36
N ILE A 201 -0.67 -6.21 6.94
CA ILE A 201 -0.38 -5.71 8.29
C ILE A 201 -0.44 -4.17 8.33
N SER A 202 -0.02 -3.49 7.26
CA SER A 202 -0.01 -2.02 7.19
C SER A 202 -1.41 -1.39 7.22
N VAL A 203 -2.43 -2.12 6.74
CA VAL A 203 -3.84 -1.70 6.78
C VAL A 203 -4.61 -2.38 7.91
N PHE A 204 -3.95 -3.12 8.79
CA PHE A 204 -4.61 -3.89 9.85
C PHE A 204 -5.42 -3.01 10.81
N HIS A 205 -4.96 -1.79 11.06
CA HIS A 205 -5.64 -0.77 11.88
C HIS A 205 -6.24 0.37 11.04
N LEU A 206 -6.58 0.11 9.78
CA LEU A 206 -7.18 1.13 8.93
C LEU A 206 -8.52 1.59 9.53
N ASP A 207 -8.72 2.91 9.59
CA ASP A 207 -9.91 3.56 10.15
C ASP A 207 -10.11 3.34 11.66
N GLU A 208 -9.08 2.85 12.37
CA GLU A 208 -9.08 2.71 13.83
C GLU A 208 -8.35 3.86 14.53
N THR A 209 -8.84 4.27 15.70
CA THR A 209 -8.13 5.20 16.59
C THR A 209 -7.46 4.42 17.71
N ILE A 210 -6.14 4.47 17.77
CA ILE A 210 -5.34 3.74 18.77
C ILE A 210 -5.09 4.65 19.98
N GLU A 211 -5.42 4.17 21.17
CA GLU A 211 -5.23 4.90 22.43
C GLU A 211 -3.74 5.10 22.76
N ASN A 212 -3.45 6.27 23.36
CA ASN A 212 -2.12 6.59 23.85
C ASN A 212 -1.72 5.60 24.96
N GLY A 213 -0.58 4.93 24.79
CA GLY A 213 -0.06 3.90 25.71
C GLY A 213 -0.04 2.48 25.12
N LYS A 214 -0.75 2.22 24.01
CA LYS A 214 -0.70 0.92 23.30
C LYS A 214 0.52 0.74 22.40
N PHE A 215 1.33 1.80 22.22
CA PHE A 215 2.52 1.77 21.37
C PHE A 215 3.77 1.33 22.14
N PRO A 216 4.72 0.62 21.50
CA PRO A 216 4.70 0.17 20.10
C PRO A 216 3.89 -1.12 19.90
N LEU A 217 3.02 -1.13 18.89
CA LEU A 217 2.39 -2.36 18.39
C LEU A 217 3.41 -3.12 17.53
N LYS A 218 3.60 -4.41 17.81
CA LYS A 218 4.61 -5.24 17.16
C LYS A 218 3.96 -6.50 16.61
N TYR A 219 4.06 -6.70 15.31
CA TYR A 219 3.45 -7.82 14.60
C TYR A 219 4.49 -8.64 13.84
N VAL A 220 4.33 -9.96 13.85
CA VAL A 220 5.07 -10.88 12.99
C VAL A 220 4.07 -11.60 12.09
N GLY A 221 4.16 -11.35 10.79
CA GLY A 221 3.27 -11.91 9.79
C GLY A 221 3.84 -13.16 9.14
N VAL A 222 3.03 -14.23 9.04
CA VAL A 222 3.28 -15.35 8.15
C VAL A 222 2.32 -15.30 6.98
N CYS A 223 2.87 -15.41 5.77
CA CYS A 223 2.12 -15.53 4.54
C CYS A 223 2.88 -16.37 3.53
N PHE A 224 2.13 -16.93 2.58
CA PHE A 224 2.70 -17.38 1.32
C PHE A 224 2.56 -16.22 0.34
N PHE A 225 3.66 -15.87 -0.32
CA PHE A 225 3.70 -14.82 -1.33
C PHE A 225 4.27 -15.38 -2.63
N PHE A 226 3.96 -14.71 -3.74
CA PHE A 226 4.35 -15.07 -5.10
C PHE A 226 5.32 -14.03 -5.68
#